data_AF-A0A7C9B463-F1
#
_entry.id   AF-A0A7C9B463-F1
#
_cell.length_a   1.000
_cell.length_b   1.000
_cell.length_c   1.000
_cell.angle_alpha   90.00
_cell.angle_beta   90.00
_cell.angle_gamma   90.00
#
_symmetry.space_group_name_H-M   'P 1'
#
loop_
_entity.id
_entity.type
_entity.pdbx_description
1 polymer ?
#
loop_
_entity_poly.entity_id
_entity_poly.type
_entity_poly.pdbx_seq_one_letter_code
_entity_poly.pdbx_strand_id
1 'polypeptide(L)'
;GTDTGGSVRVPAAYCSIYGIRPSHGVISVDGVIPLAQSFDTVGWFARDPTLLKCIGNVLLPPSDAQVSPSQIIIPEDCFKLLSIPIDRVKQVLLNSVEKLYGGGVIKHMTLGDYVKDNVPSLTRFMSLGGDSKEEYSVPSLAA
;
A
#
# COMPACT_ATOMS: atom_id res chain seq x y z
N GLY A 1 -13.10 1.60 -11.16
CA GLY A 1 -13.04 0.19 -10.75
C GLY A 1 -13.25 0.09 -9.25
N THR A 2 -13.25 -1.12 -8.70
CA THR A 2 -13.27 -1.35 -7.24
C THR A 2 -12.00 -2.10 -6.83
N ASP A 3 -11.45 -1.79 -5.66
CA ASP A 3 -10.24 -2.42 -5.10
C ASP A 3 -10.57 -2.96 -3.71
N THR A 4 -10.95 -4.24 -3.67
CA THR A 4 -11.23 -4.97 -2.42
C THR A 4 -9.94 -5.57 -1.85
N GLY A 5 -9.15 -6.25 -2.69
CA GLY A 5 -7.86 -6.84 -2.33
C GLY A 5 -6.68 -6.40 -3.19
N GLY A 6 -6.90 -5.48 -4.14
CA GLY A 6 -5.88 -5.08 -5.12
C GLY A 6 -6.42 -4.82 -6.52
N SER A 7 -7.72 -5.01 -6.77
CA SER A 7 -8.32 -5.04 -8.11
C SER A 7 -8.30 -3.70 -8.89
N VAL A 8 -7.76 -2.62 -8.32
CA VAL A 8 -7.34 -1.42 -9.09
C VAL A 8 -5.82 -1.36 -9.21
N ARG A 9 -5.09 -1.47 -8.11
CA ARG A 9 -3.62 -1.29 -8.11
C ARG A 9 -2.87 -2.39 -8.87
N VAL A 10 -3.28 -3.65 -8.72
CA VAL A 10 -2.64 -4.82 -9.36
C VAL A 10 -2.78 -4.77 -10.89
N PRO A 11 -3.98 -4.66 -11.49
CA PRO A 11 -4.08 -4.56 -12.95
C PRO A 11 -3.43 -3.30 -13.50
N ALA A 12 -3.40 -2.18 -12.74
CA ALA A 12 -2.68 -0.98 -13.16
C ALA A 12 -1.18 -1.25 -13.34
N ALA A 13 -0.57 -1.98 -12.39
CA ALA A 13 0.84 -2.38 -12.47
C ALA A 13 1.11 -3.29 -13.67
N TYR A 14 0.22 -4.25 -13.97
CA TYR A 14 0.35 -5.13 -15.14
C TYR A 14 0.19 -4.38 -16.47
N CYS A 15 -0.68 -3.37 -16.52
CA CYS A 15 -0.93 -2.59 -17.71
C CYS A 15 -0.03 -1.34 -17.84
N SER A 16 0.95 -1.15 -16.96
CA SER A 16 1.86 0.01 -16.96
C SER A 16 1.13 1.36 -16.93
N ILE A 17 0.06 1.45 -16.15
CA ILE A 17 -0.71 2.67 -15.90
C ILE A 17 -0.81 2.95 -14.40
N TYR A 18 -1.27 4.14 -14.02
CA TYR A 18 -1.51 4.48 -12.64
C TYR A 18 -2.86 3.93 -12.19
N GLY A 19 -2.92 3.39 -10.96
CA GLY A 19 -4.14 2.96 -10.31
C GLY A 19 -4.10 3.33 -8.83
N ILE A 20 -5.16 3.95 -8.33
CA ILE A 20 -5.24 4.39 -6.93
C ILE A 20 -6.46 3.76 -6.23
N ARG A 21 -6.21 3.24 -5.03
CA ARG A 21 -7.24 2.95 -4.05
C ARG A 21 -7.19 4.05 -2.99
N PRO A 22 -8.17 4.97 -2.93
CA PRO A 22 -8.21 6.02 -1.92
C PRO A 22 -8.55 5.44 -0.53
N SER A 23 -8.64 6.30 0.48
CA SER A 23 -9.11 5.91 1.82
C SER A 23 -10.47 5.23 1.74
N HIS A 24 -10.66 4.13 2.46
CA HIS A 24 -11.94 3.41 2.47
C HIS A 24 -13.07 4.33 2.92
N GLY A 25 -14.22 4.26 2.25
CA GLY A 25 -15.40 5.07 2.54
C GLY A 25 -15.36 6.53 2.05
N VAL A 26 -14.24 7.03 1.50
CA VAL A 26 -14.18 8.43 1.02
C VAL A 26 -15.00 8.68 -0.25
N ILE A 27 -15.25 7.64 -1.03
CA ILE A 27 -16.18 7.64 -2.17
C ILE A 27 -17.29 6.65 -1.85
N SER A 28 -18.55 7.06 -2.03
CA SER A 28 -19.69 6.17 -1.81
C SER A 28 -19.60 4.94 -2.72
N VAL A 29 -19.94 3.78 -2.16
CA VAL A 29 -20.08 2.50 -2.86
C VAL A 29 -21.56 2.21 -3.18
N ASP A 30 -22.45 3.19 -3.04
CA ASP A 30 -23.86 3.02 -3.39
C ASP A 30 -24.01 2.68 -4.88
N GLY A 31 -24.77 1.62 -5.16
CA GLY A 31 -24.95 1.09 -6.51
C GLY A 31 -23.79 0.24 -7.03
N VAL A 32 -22.71 0.07 -6.25
CA VAL A 32 -21.65 -0.91 -6.55
C VAL A 32 -22.11 -2.29 -6.09
N ILE A 33 -21.95 -3.31 -6.95
CA ILE A 33 -22.20 -4.70 -6.56
C ILE A 33 -21.15 -5.11 -5.51
N PRO A 34 -21.56 -5.52 -4.30
CA PRO A 34 -20.62 -5.80 -3.22
C PRO A 34 -19.85 -7.11 -3.44
N LEU A 35 -18.61 -7.14 -2.98
CA LEU A 35 -17.80 -8.36 -2.84
C LEU A 35 -17.48 -8.60 -1.37
N ALA A 36 -16.84 -7.63 -0.72
CA ALA A 36 -16.61 -7.61 0.72
C ALA A 36 -16.69 -6.17 1.21
N GLN A 37 -17.87 -5.75 1.65
CA GLN A 37 -18.19 -4.33 1.91
C GLN A 37 -17.22 -3.62 2.87
N SER A 38 -16.62 -4.35 3.82
CA SER A 38 -15.60 -3.82 4.73
C SER A 38 -14.26 -3.47 4.05
N PHE A 39 -14.07 -3.87 2.80
CA PHE A 39 -12.87 -3.66 2.00
C PHE A 39 -13.15 -2.97 0.66
N ASP A 40 -14.37 -3.14 0.12
CA ASP A 40 -14.76 -2.57 -1.17
C ASP A 40 -14.53 -1.06 -1.20
N THR A 41 -13.65 -0.63 -2.12
CA THR A 41 -13.28 0.78 -2.29
C THR A 41 -13.33 1.14 -3.77
N VAL A 42 -14.04 2.21 -4.13
CA VAL A 42 -13.98 2.75 -5.50
C VAL A 42 -12.59 3.34 -5.75
N GLY A 43 -11.96 2.93 -6.84
CA GLY A 43 -10.68 3.46 -7.31
C GLY A 43 -10.70 3.74 -8.81
N TRP A 44 -9.70 4.45 -9.30
CA TRP A 44 -9.60 4.83 -10.71
C TRP A 44 -8.21 4.63 -11.27
N PHE A 45 -8.16 4.67 -12.60
CA PHE A 45 -6.95 4.51 -13.40
C PHE A 45 -6.64 5.82 -14.14
N ALA A 46 -5.36 6.04 -14.44
CA ALA A 46 -4.93 7.12 -15.31
C ALA A 46 -3.64 6.73 -16.05
N ARG A 47 -3.45 7.29 -17.24
CA ARG A 47 -2.21 7.09 -18.03
C ARG A 47 -1.02 7.93 -17.54
N ASP A 48 -1.29 8.96 -16.74
CA ASP A 48 -0.29 9.89 -16.22
C ASP A 48 -0.72 10.46 -14.86
N PRO A 49 0.23 10.94 -14.02
CA PRO A 49 -0.07 11.37 -12.66
C PRO A 49 -0.88 12.68 -12.60
N THR A 50 -0.80 13.52 -13.64
CA THR A 50 -1.59 14.76 -13.71
C THR A 50 -3.07 14.42 -13.84
N LEU A 51 -3.42 13.52 -14.77
CA LEU A 51 -4.79 13.05 -14.93
C LEU A 51 -5.28 12.31 -13.68
N LEU A 52 -4.43 11.51 -13.03
CA LEU A 52 -4.76 10.83 -11.77
C LEU A 52 -5.20 11.85 -10.70
N LYS A 53 -4.46 12.96 -10.57
CA LYS A 53 -4.77 14.08 -9.66
C LYS A 53 -6.04 14.82 -10.07
N CYS A 54 -6.25 15.10 -11.35
CA CYS A 54 -7.46 15.76 -11.83
C CYS A 54 -8.73 15.00 -11.46
N ILE A 55 -8.74 13.67 -11.61
CA ILE A 55 -9.87 12.84 -11.18
C ILE A 55 -10.02 12.91 -9.66
N GLY A 56 -8.91 12.85 -8.91
CA GLY A 56 -8.92 13.00 -7.45
C GLY A 56 -9.54 14.31 -6.98
N ASN A 57 -9.27 15.43 -7.63
CA ASN A 57 -9.87 16.74 -7.30
C ASN A 57 -11.40 16.78 -7.49
N VAL A 58 -11.96 15.87 -8.29
CA VAL A 58 -13.41 15.76 -8.51
C VAL A 58 -14.05 14.79 -7.52
N LEU A 59 -13.40 13.66 -7.25
CA LEU A 59 -13.98 12.57 -6.47
C LEU A 59 -13.72 12.66 -4.96
N LEU A 60 -12.65 13.35 -4.56
CA LEU A 60 -12.24 13.43 -3.16
C LEU A 60 -12.68 14.76 -2.53
N PRO A 61 -12.91 14.79 -1.20
CA PRO A 61 -13.08 16.02 -0.47
C PRO A 61 -11.91 16.99 -0.73
N PRO A 62 -12.17 18.30 -0.88
CA PRO A 62 -11.13 19.28 -1.08
C PRO A 62 -10.16 19.26 0.11
N SER A 63 -8.86 19.35 -0.20
CA SER A 63 -7.79 19.42 0.79
C SER A 63 -6.74 20.41 0.31
N ASP A 64 -6.48 21.41 1.12
CA ASP A 64 -5.41 22.41 0.89
C ASP A 64 -4.07 21.95 1.50
N ALA A 65 -4.02 20.74 2.07
CA ALA A 65 -2.83 20.24 2.73
C ALA A 65 -1.77 19.81 1.70
N GLN A 66 -0.75 20.66 1.53
CA GLN A 66 0.49 20.23 0.90
C GLN A 66 1.28 19.38 1.91
N VAL A 67 1.24 18.05 1.75
CA VAL A 67 1.97 17.12 2.62
C VAL A 67 3.31 16.78 1.98
N SER A 68 4.40 17.00 2.72
CA SER A 68 5.71 16.42 2.41
C SER A 68 6.06 15.40 3.49
N PRO A 69 6.43 14.17 3.12
CA PRO A 69 6.79 13.16 4.12
C PRO A 69 8.08 13.58 4.84
N SER A 70 8.04 13.59 6.18
CA SER A 70 9.25 13.72 7.02
C SER A 70 10.01 12.41 7.16
N GLN A 71 9.34 11.29 6.87
CA GLN A 71 9.88 9.95 6.97
C GLN A 71 9.20 9.02 5.95
N ILE A 72 9.99 8.17 5.29
CA ILE A 72 9.54 7.09 4.41
C ILE A 72 10.11 5.79 4.94
N ILE A 73 9.23 4.85 5.28
CA ILE A 73 9.60 3.56 5.84
C ILE A 73 9.67 2.51 4.73
N ILE A 74 10.75 1.74 4.70
CA ILE A 74 10.95 0.57 3.86
C ILE A 74 10.75 -0.68 4.72
N PRO A 75 9.62 -1.40 4.57
CA PRO A 75 9.32 -2.60 5.36
C PRO A 75 10.05 -3.83 4.78
N GLU A 76 11.21 -4.16 5.33
CA GLU A 76 12.13 -5.18 4.80
C GLU A 76 11.50 -6.57 4.71
N ASP A 77 10.72 -6.94 5.71
CA ASP A 77 9.98 -8.20 5.78
C ASP A 77 8.97 -8.36 4.64
N CYS A 78 8.31 -7.28 4.21
CA CYS A 78 7.41 -7.34 3.06
C CYS A 78 8.16 -7.60 1.75
N PHE A 79 9.36 -7.01 1.57
CA PHE A 79 10.15 -7.23 0.36
C PHE A 79 10.75 -8.65 0.28
N LYS A 80 10.96 -9.33 1.42
CA LYS A 80 11.38 -10.74 1.44
C LYS A 80 10.33 -11.69 0.87
N LEU A 81 9.06 -11.28 0.81
CA LEU A 81 7.97 -12.08 0.23
C LEU A 81 7.98 -12.07 -1.31
N LEU A 82 8.80 -11.23 -1.94
CA LEU A 82 8.88 -11.15 -3.38
C LEU A 82 9.60 -12.38 -3.95
N SER A 83 9.01 -12.99 -4.98
CA SER A 83 9.65 -14.06 -5.76
C SER A 83 10.72 -13.54 -6.75
N ILE A 84 10.85 -12.22 -6.88
CA ILE A 84 11.83 -11.55 -7.73
C ILE A 84 12.98 -10.98 -6.88
N PRO A 85 14.21 -10.88 -7.44
CA PRO A 85 15.35 -10.33 -6.70
C PRO A 85 15.04 -8.95 -6.12
N ILE A 86 15.12 -8.85 -4.79
CA ILE A 86 14.74 -7.67 -4.01
C ILE A 86 15.40 -6.40 -4.53
N ASP A 87 16.68 -6.47 -4.92
CA ASP A 87 17.46 -5.32 -5.36
C ASP A 87 16.87 -4.67 -6.61
N ARG A 88 16.23 -5.43 -7.51
CA ARG A 88 15.64 -4.89 -8.74
C ARG A 88 14.44 -3.99 -8.48
N VAL A 89 13.69 -4.24 -7.41
CA VAL A 89 12.51 -3.44 -7.04
C VAL A 89 12.90 -2.39 -6.03
N LYS A 90 13.61 -2.80 -4.98
CA LYS A 90 13.98 -1.95 -3.85
C LYS A 90 14.89 -0.82 -4.26
N GLN A 91 15.92 -1.06 -5.08
CA GLN A 91 16.82 0.03 -5.48
C GLN A 91 16.14 1.09 -6.35
N VAL A 92 15.25 0.68 -7.27
CA VAL A 92 14.50 1.63 -8.10
C VAL A 92 13.62 2.53 -7.22
N LEU A 93 12.97 1.95 -6.20
CA LEU A 93 12.18 2.70 -5.23
C LEU A 93 13.06 3.65 -4.42
N LEU A 94 14.16 3.17 -3.83
CA LEU A 94 15.07 3.96 -3.01
C LEU A 94 15.64 5.15 -3.80
N ASN A 95 16.13 4.92 -5.01
CA ASN A 95 16.66 5.98 -5.87
C ASN A 95 15.60 7.03 -6.21
N SER A 96 14.36 6.59 -6.43
CA SER A 96 13.24 7.51 -6.70
C SER A 96 12.88 8.36 -5.48
N VAL A 97 12.87 7.75 -4.29
CA VAL A 97 12.61 8.45 -3.03
C VAL A 97 13.72 9.44 -2.71
N GLU A 98 14.97 9.02 -2.81
CA GLU A 98 16.13 9.88 -2.57
C GLU A 98 16.16 11.06 -3.54
N LYS A 99 15.83 10.84 -4.81
CA LYS A 99 15.72 11.91 -5.81
C LYS A 99 14.62 12.92 -5.49
N LEU A 100 13.49 12.48 -4.95
CA LEU A 100 12.31 13.33 -4.70
C LEU A 100 12.33 14.02 -3.34
N TYR A 101 12.86 13.35 -2.32
CA TYR A 101 12.74 13.76 -0.91
C TYR A 101 14.08 13.78 -0.15
N GLY A 102 15.18 13.35 -0.76
CA GLY A 102 16.50 13.22 -0.14
C GLY A 102 16.69 11.88 0.60
N GLY A 103 17.94 11.43 0.78
CA GLY A 103 18.23 10.15 1.43
C GLY A 103 17.91 10.14 2.94
N GLY A 104 17.94 11.30 3.60
CA GLY A 104 17.75 11.42 5.05
C GLY A 104 16.34 11.10 5.57
N VAL A 105 15.34 11.01 4.69
CA VAL A 105 13.96 10.64 5.10
C VAL A 105 13.73 9.12 5.12
N ILE A 106 14.65 8.33 4.54
CA ILE A 106 14.47 6.88 4.39
C ILE A 106 14.84 6.18 5.69
N LYS A 107 13.94 5.32 6.19
CA LYS A 107 14.20 4.40 7.30
C LYS A 107 13.84 2.97 6.91
N HIS A 108 14.70 2.04 7.26
CA HIS A 108 14.48 0.61 7.06
C HIS A 108 13.99 -0.01 8.37
N MET A 109 12.97 -0.86 8.30
CA MET A 109 12.47 -1.58 9.48
C MET A 109 11.77 -2.88 9.12
N THR A 110 11.56 -3.74 10.12
CA THR A 110 10.61 -4.86 10.05
C THR A 110 9.21 -4.32 10.39
N LEU A 111 8.25 -4.46 9.48
CA LEU A 111 6.86 -4.04 9.72
C LEU A 111 6.22 -4.86 10.85
N GLY A 112 6.49 -6.17 10.90
CA GLY A 112 6.03 -7.05 11.98
C GLY A 112 6.43 -6.54 13.37
N ASP A 113 7.71 -6.20 13.57
CA ASP A 113 8.21 -5.66 14.85
C ASP A 113 7.55 -4.31 15.17
N TYR A 114 7.42 -3.42 14.17
CA TYR A 114 6.73 -2.15 14.37
C TYR A 114 5.29 -2.33 14.85
N VAL A 115 4.53 -3.21 14.21
CA VAL A 115 3.13 -3.47 14.56
C VAL A 115 3.04 -4.09 15.96
N LYS A 116 3.90 -5.04 16.29
CA LYS A 116 3.96 -5.67 17.61
C LYS A 116 4.18 -4.65 18.73
N ASP A 117 5.11 -3.72 18.51
CA ASP A 117 5.50 -2.75 19.54
C ASP A 117 4.55 -1.55 19.64
N ASN A 118 3.89 -1.18 18.53
CA ASN A 118 3.11 0.07 18.44
C ASN A 118 1.59 -0.15 18.32
N VAL A 119 1.13 -1.38 18.08
CA VAL A 119 -0.31 -1.68 17.90
C VAL A 119 -0.75 -2.83 18.83
N PRO A 120 -0.89 -2.58 20.15
CA PRO A 120 -1.19 -3.63 21.13
C PRO A 120 -2.50 -4.38 20.86
N SER A 121 -3.47 -3.75 20.18
CA SER A 121 -4.73 -4.38 19.79
C SER A 121 -4.55 -5.52 18.78
N LEU A 122 -3.43 -5.56 18.06
CA LEU A 122 -3.13 -6.60 17.08
C LEU A 122 -2.23 -7.72 17.63
N THR A 123 -1.75 -7.63 18.87
CA THR A 123 -0.81 -8.60 19.46
C THR A 123 -1.31 -10.05 19.37
N ARG A 124 -2.62 -10.28 19.55
CA ARG A 124 -3.23 -11.62 19.44
C ARG A 124 -3.08 -12.25 18.04
N PHE A 125 -2.97 -11.44 16.99
CA PHE A 125 -2.79 -11.94 15.62
C PHE A 125 -1.32 -12.24 15.29
N MET A 126 -0.37 -11.65 16.02
CA MET A 126 1.06 -11.84 15.80
C MET A 126 1.58 -13.18 16.38
N SER A 127 0.87 -13.77 17.34
CA SER A 127 1.29 -15.00 18.03
C SER A 127 0.65 -16.29 17.51
N LEU A 128 -0.21 -16.21 16.48
CA LEU A 128 -0.98 -17.36 15.97
C LEU A 128 -0.29 -18.12 14.83
N GLY A 129 0.92 -17.73 14.42
CA GLY A 129 1.78 -18.53 13.55
C GLY A 129 2.51 -19.59 14.38
N GLY A 130 2.07 -20.85 14.30
CA GLY A 130 2.62 -21.97 15.07
C GLY A 130 4.08 -22.31 14.74
N ASP A 131 4.64 -23.24 15.53
CA ASP A 131 6.00 -23.81 15.53
C ASP A 131 6.57 -24.36 14.20
N SER A 132 5.94 -24.10 13.05
CA SER A 132 6.53 -24.37 11.75
C SER A 132 7.58 -23.31 11.43
N LYS A 133 8.81 -23.76 11.16
CA LYS A 133 9.92 -23.00 10.56
C LYS A 133 9.59 -22.50 9.14
N GLU A 134 8.46 -21.83 8.96
CA GLU A 134 8.14 -21.10 7.74
C GLU A 134 8.19 -19.61 8.05
N GLU A 135 9.11 -18.95 7.36
CA GLU A 135 9.56 -17.58 7.56
C GLU A 135 8.52 -16.56 7.04
N TYR A 136 7.26 -16.68 7.46
CA TYR A 136 6.20 -15.75 7.07
C TYR A 136 5.78 -14.90 8.26
N SER A 137 6.36 -13.69 8.34
CA SER A 137 6.10 -12.74 9.42
C SER A 137 4.67 -12.20 9.45
N VAL A 138 3.82 -12.49 8.45
CA VAL A 138 2.38 -12.16 8.48
C VAL A 138 1.59 -13.21 7.66
N PRO A 139 0.96 -14.21 8.29
CA PRO A 139 0.19 -15.25 7.60
C PRO A 139 -0.95 -14.74 6.72
N SER A 140 -1.48 -13.53 6.99
CA SER A 140 -2.57 -12.95 6.21
C SER A 140 -2.17 -12.46 4.81
N LEU A 141 -0.87 -12.47 4.47
CA LEU A 141 -0.37 -12.09 3.13
C LEU A 141 -0.13 -13.30 2.21
N ALA A 142 -0.34 -14.53 2.70
CA ALA A 142 -0.07 -15.76 1.97
C ALA A 142 -1.30 -16.32 1.20
N ALA A 143 -2.37 -15.52 1.04
CA ALA A 143 -3.59 -15.91 0.35
C ALA A 143 -3.63 -15.40 -1.10
#